data_AF-A0A356Z9D4-F1
#
_entry.id   AF-A0A356Z9D4-F1
#
_cell.length_a   1.000
_cell.length_b   1.000
_cell.length_c   1.000
_cell.angle_alpha   90.00
_cell.angle_beta   90.00
_cell.angle_gamma   90.00
#
_symmetry.space_group_name_H-M   'P 1'
#
loop_
_entity.id
_entity.type
_entity.pdbx_description
1 polymer ?
#
loop_
_entity_poly.entity_id
_entity_poly.type
_entity_poly.pdbx_seq_one_letter_code
_entity_poly.pdbx_strand_id
1 'polypeptide(L)'
;VDILVTSSLTGDGYDHIREYLQPGKTVAFIGSSGVGKSTLINKLMGREVLVTREIRADDRGRHTTTHRQLLVLPGGGIVIDTPGMRELQMAGADLSSSFADIE
;
A
#
# COMPACT_ATOMS: atom_id res chain seq x y z
N VAL A 1 4.44 15.57 7.18
CA VAL A 1 4.13 14.23 6.64
C VAL A 1 4.32 13.24 7.76
N ASP A 2 3.32 12.43 8.05
CA ASP A 2 3.42 11.41 9.10
C ASP A 2 4.19 10.19 8.58
N ILE A 3 5.16 9.72 9.35
CA ILE A 3 6.00 8.57 9.01
C ILE A 3 5.67 7.44 9.98
N LEU A 4 5.17 6.33 9.46
CA LEU A 4 4.84 5.13 10.23
C LEU A 4 5.82 4.01 9.89
N VAL A 5 6.51 3.50 10.91
CA VAL A 5 7.42 2.36 10.77
C VAL A 5 6.66 1.08 11.13
N THR A 6 6.57 0.12 10.21
CA THR A 6 5.80 -1.12 10.41
C THR A 6 6.55 -2.35 9.88
N SER A 7 6.23 -3.54 10.41
CA SER A 7 6.92 -4.79 10.03
C SER A 7 5.94 -5.95 9.91
N SER A 8 5.79 -6.53 8.71
CA SER A 8 4.79 -7.62 8.47
C SER A 8 5.20 -8.94 9.11
N LEU A 9 6.49 -9.04 9.45
CA LEU A 9 7.11 -10.19 10.08
C LEU A 9 6.90 -10.17 11.59
N THR A 10 7.14 -9.04 12.25
CA THR A 10 7.04 -8.94 13.72
C THR A 10 5.63 -8.57 14.19
N GLY A 11 4.82 -7.94 13.33
CA GLY A 11 3.50 -7.43 13.74
C GLY A 11 3.54 -6.03 14.34
N ASP A 12 4.71 -5.39 14.39
CA ASP A 12 4.87 -4.09 15.04
C ASP A 12 4.45 -2.92 14.13
N GLY A 13 3.95 -1.86 14.76
CA GLY A 13 3.63 -0.57 14.12
C GLY A 13 2.30 -0.52 13.37
N TYR A 14 1.57 -1.63 13.29
CA TYR A 14 0.33 -1.72 12.51
C TYR A 14 -0.85 -0.94 13.06
N ASP A 15 -0.94 -0.83 14.38
CA ASP A 15 -2.11 -0.24 15.00
C ASP A 15 -2.25 1.24 14.65
N HIS A 16 -1.13 1.94 14.45
CA HIS A 16 -1.12 3.32 13.98
C HIS A 16 -1.67 3.47 12.56
N ILE A 17 -1.51 2.47 11.68
CA ILE A 17 -2.12 2.51 10.35
C ILE A 17 -3.65 2.49 10.44
N ARG A 18 -4.22 1.83 11.47
CA ARG A 18 -5.69 1.74 11.64
C ARG A 18 -6.34 3.09 11.90
N GLU A 19 -5.60 4.06 12.42
CA GLU A 19 -6.08 5.44 12.64
C GLU A 19 -6.48 6.12 11.31
N TYR A 20 -5.84 5.74 10.20
CA TYR A 20 -6.13 6.26 8.86
C TYR A 20 -7.24 5.47 8.13
N LEU A 21 -7.63 4.32 8.68
CA LEU A 21 -8.51 3.34 8.06
C LEU A 21 -9.85 3.20 8.81
N GLN A 22 -10.31 4.30 9.40
CA GLN A 22 -11.58 4.38 10.11
C GLN A 22 -12.78 4.31 9.16
N PRO A 23 -14.01 4.03 9.67
CA PRO A 23 -15.23 4.06 8.88
C PRO A 23 -15.37 5.32 8.02
N GLY A 24 -15.73 5.14 6.75
CA GLY A 24 -15.91 6.24 5.79
C GLY A 24 -14.61 6.79 5.19
N LYS A 25 -13.45 6.23 5.53
CA LYS A 25 -12.17 6.55 4.88
C LYS A 25 -11.86 5.55 3.77
N THR A 26 -11.36 6.07 2.64
CA THR A 26 -10.86 5.29 1.51
C THR A 26 -9.40 5.63 1.30
N VAL A 27 -8.52 4.63 1.43
CA VAL A 27 -7.07 4.79 1.32
C VAL A 27 -6.54 3.90 0.21
N ALA A 28 -5.65 4.44 -0.63
CA ALA A 28 -4.94 3.66 -1.63
C ALA A 28 -3.51 3.38 -1.17
N PHE A 29 -3.07 2.12 -1.25
CA PHE A 29 -1.67 1.78 -1.02
C PHE A 29 -0.89 1.91 -2.31
N ILE A 30 0.17 2.69 -2.29
CA ILE A 30 0.96 3.06 -3.46
C ILE A 30 2.43 2.72 -3.17
N GLY A 31 3.11 2.14 -4.16
CA GLY A 31 4.53 1.78 -4.03
C GLY A 31 4.94 0.71 -5.04
N SER A 32 6.25 0.45 -5.14
CA SER A 32 6.83 -0.47 -6.11
C SER A 32 6.28 -1.90 -6.01
N SER A 33 6.49 -2.71 -7.04
CA SER A 33 6.19 -4.14 -6.96
C SER A 33 7.02 -4.78 -5.84
N GLY A 34 6.42 -5.66 -5.05
CA GLY A 34 7.15 -6.43 -4.04
C GLY A 34 7.40 -5.77 -2.68
N VAL A 35 7.04 -4.50 -2.47
CA VAL A 35 7.32 -3.81 -1.18
C VAL A 35 6.48 -4.31 0.00
N GLY A 36 5.53 -5.22 -0.23
CA GLY A 36 4.68 -5.80 0.83
C GLY A 36 3.26 -5.23 0.96
N LYS A 37 2.76 -4.45 -0.01
CA LYS A 37 1.39 -3.88 0.02
C LYS A 37 0.30 -4.93 0.26
N SER A 38 0.28 -5.99 -0.53
CA SER A 38 -0.75 -7.05 -0.41
C SER A 38 -0.61 -7.83 0.90
N THR A 39 0.62 -8.04 1.37
CA THR A 39 0.90 -8.63 2.69
C THR A 39 0.32 -7.77 3.81
N LEU A 40 0.50 -6.46 3.73
CA LEU A 40 -0.07 -5.50 4.68
C LEU A 40 -1.60 -5.52 4.69
N ILE A 41 -2.21 -5.55 3.51
CA ILE A 41 -3.66 -5.65 3.37
C ILE A 41 -4.21 -6.93 4.02
N ASN A 42 -3.57 -8.08 3.77
CA ASN A 42 -3.97 -9.34 4.41
C ASN A 42 -3.90 -9.27 5.94
N LYS A 43 -2.86 -8.62 6.49
CA LYS A 43 -2.76 -8.36 7.93
C LYS A 43 -3.89 -7.47 8.45
N LEU A 44 -4.21 -6.39 7.74
CA LEU A 44 -5.32 -5.49 8.11
C LEU A 44 -6.70 -6.19 8.04
N MET A 45 -6.86 -7.12 7.09
CA MET A 45 -8.04 -7.97 6.96
C MET A 45 -8.13 -9.06 8.04
N GLY A 46 -7.02 -9.38 8.72
CA GLY A 46 -6.93 -10.48 9.68
C GLY A 46 -7.01 -11.88 9.05
N ARG A 47 -6.94 -11.97 7.71
CA ARG A 47 -7.00 -13.22 6.94
C ARG A 47 -6.36 -13.02 5.58
N GLU A 48 -5.99 -14.12 4.93
CA GLU A 48 -5.49 -14.08 3.56
C GLU A 48 -6.65 -13.85 2.58
N VAL A 49 -6.66 -12.68 1.94
CA VAL A 49 -7.65 -12.28 0.92
C VAL A 49 -6.97 -12.07 -0.44
N LEU A 50 -5.77 -11.51 -0.42
CA LEU A 50 -4.92 -11.33 -1.59
C LEU A 50 -3.89 -12.46 -1.64
N VAL A 51 -3.76 -13.10 -2.81
CA VAL A 51 -2.75 -14.15 -3.01
C VAL A 51 -1.36 -13.51 -2.99
N THR A 52 -0.54 -13.88 -2.01
CA THR A 52 0.86 -13.46 -1.93
C THR A 52 1.79 -14.64 -2.23
N ARG A 53 2.78 -14.46 -3.11
CA ARG A 53 3.88 -15.43 -3.33
C ARG A 53 5.22 -14.72 -3.14
N GLU A 54 6.23 -15.45 -2.66
CA GLU A 54 7.59 -14.94 -2.57
C GLU A 54 8.10 -14.47 -3.93
N ILE A 55 8.76 -13.30 -3.94
CA ILE A 55 9.35 -12.72 -5.14
C ILE A 55 10.60 -13.55 -5.45
N ARG A 56 10.60 -14.26 -6.58
CA ARG A 56 11.81 -14.97 -7.05
C ARG A 56 12.85 -13.96 -7.55
N ALA A 57 14.12 -14.35 -7.46
CA ALA A 57 15.33 -13.55 -7.73
C ALA A 57 15.54 -13.08 -9.19
N ASP A 58 14.50 -13.15 -10.05
CA ASP A 58 14.61 -12.80 -11.47
C ASP A 58 14.05 -11.41 -11.82
N ASP A 59 13.72 -10.57 -10.83
CA ASP A 59 13.04 -9.27 -11.00
C ASP A 59 11.77 -9.32 -11.88
N ARG A 60 11.27 -10.54 -12.14
CA ARG A 60 10.11 -10.81 -12.99
C ARG A 60 9.11 -11.63 -12.18
N GLY A 61 8.75 -11.08 -11.02
CA GLY A 61 7.62 -11.54 -10.23
C GLY A 61 6.35 -11.58 -11.09
N ARG A 62 6.04 -12.76 -11.62
CA ARG A 62 4.81 -13.05 -12.34
C ARG A 62 3.69 -13.25 -11.31
N HIS A 63 3.28 -12.16 -10.66
CA HIS A 63 1.95 -11.89 -10.12
C HIS A 63 1.85 -10.38 -9.86
N THR A 64 1.71 -9.65 -10.96
CA THR A 64 1.19 -8.28 -10.99
C THR A 64 -0.23 -8.29 -10.42
N THR A 65 -0.57 -7.50 -9.42
CA THR A 65 -1.99 -7.17 -9.18
C THR A 65 -2.46 -6.45 -10.45
N THR A 66 -3.06 -7.15 -11.42
CA THR A 66 -3.46 -6.56 -12.72
C THR A 66 -4.73 -5.71 -12.62
N HIS A 67 -5.42 -5.78 -11.49
CA HIS A 67 -6.68 -5.08 -11.26
C HIS A 67 -6.62 -4.29 -9.97
N ARG A 68 -7.14 -3.07 -10.00
CA ARG A 68 -7.45 -2.30 -8.78
C ARG A 68 -8.60 -3.00 -8.07
N GLN A 69 -8.43 -3.32 -6.80
CA GLN A 69 -9.46 -3.94 -5.98
C GLN A 69 -9.74 -3.07 -4.77
N LEU A 70 -11.03 -2.97 -4.44
CA LEU A 70 -11.52 -2.25 -3.26
C LEU A 70 -11.92 -3.27 -2.20
N LEU A 71 -11.34 -3.14 -1.01
CA LEU A 71 -11.53 -4.05 0.11
C LEU A 71 -12.07 -3.28 1.30
N VAL A 72 -13.22 -3.72 1.81
CA VAL A 72 -13.80 -3.20 3.06
C VAL A 72 -13.15 -3.95 4.22
N LEU A 73 -12.46 -3.21 5.08
CA LEU A 73 -11.81 -3.77 6.26
C LEU A 73 -12.84 -4.11 7.35
N PRO A 74 -12.53 -5.04 8.27
CA PRO A 74 -13.40 -5.34 9.41
C PRO A 74 -13.76 -4.12 10.27
N GLY A 75 -12.88 -3.10 10.30
CA GLY A 75 -13.10 -1.83 10.99
C GLY A 75 -13.91 -0.78 10.21
N GLY A 76 -14.43 -1.09 9.02
CA GLY A 76 -15.29 -0.23 8.22
C GLY A 76 -14.58 0.75 7.27
N GLY A 77 -13.26 0.90 7.37
CA GLY A 77 -12.46 1.61 6.36
C GLY A 77 -12.31 0.82 5.06
N ILE A 78 -11.93 1.52 4.00
CA ILE A 78 -11.77 0.96 2.66
C ILE A 78 -10.30 1.07 2.24
N VAL A 79 -9.73 -0.03 1.74
CA VAL A 79 -8.40 -0.05 1.12
C VAL A 79 -8.52 -0.39 -0.36
N ILE A 80 -7.83 0.41 -1.19
CA ILE A 80 -7.64 0.14 -2.60
C ILE A 80 -6.26 -0.49 -2.78
N ASP A 81 -6.22 -1.76 -3.19
CA ASP A 81 -4.99 -2.38 -3.66
C ASP A 81 -4.69 -1.86 -5.08
N THR A 82 -3.46 -1.41 -5.30
CA THR A 82 -3.01 -0.90 -6.59
C THR A 82 -1.90 -1.79 -7.15
N PRO A 83 -1.86 -2.00 -8.48
CA PRO A 83 -0.72 -2.63 -9.14
C PRO A 83 0.58 -1.97 -8.67
N GLY A 84 1.63 -2.75 -8.42
CA GLY A 84 2.94 -2.20 -8.12
C GLY A 84 3.35 -1.19 -9.20
N MET A 85 3.63 0.04 -8.80
CA MET A 85 4.07 1.07 -9.74
C MET A 85 5.50 0.77 -10.17
N ARG A 86 5.76 0.74 -11.48
CA ARG A 86 7.13 0.65 -12.01
C ARG A 86 7.78 2.02 -12.15
N GLU A 87 6.97 3.03 -12.43
CA GLU A 87 7.41 4.41 -12.60
C GLU A 87 6.20 5.33 -12.32
N LEU A 88 6.37 6.33 -11.46
CA LEU A 88 5.36 7.37 -11.25
C LEU A 88 5.64 8.47 -12.28
N GLN A 89 4.84 8.53 -13.35
CA GLN A 89 4.97 9.62 -14.32
C GLN A 89 4.36 10.90 -13.73
N MET A 90 5.17 11.94 -13.57
CA MET A 90 4.78 13.25 -13.02
C MET A 90 4.24 14.20 -14.10
N ALA A 91 3.45 13.68 -15.04
CA ALA A 91 2.89 14.52 -16.11
C ALA A 91 1.91 15.54 -15.51
N GLY A 92 2.29 16.82 -15.54
CA GLY A 92 1.47 17.92 -15.01
C GLY A 92 1.59 18.16 -13.50
N ALA A 93 2.59 17.60 -12.82
CA ALA A 93 2.83 17.89 -11.41
C ALA A 93 3.48 19.28 -11.23
N ASP A 94 2.96 20.07 -10.30
CA ASP A 94 3.61 21.31 -9.85
C ASP A 94 4.68 20.97 -8.81
N LEU A 95 5.91 20.78 -9.30
CA LEU A 95 7.08 20.45 -8.49
C LEU A 95 7.42 21.55 -7.48
N SER A 96 7.22 22.83 -7.84
CA SER A 96 7.54 23.96 -6.94
C SER A 96 6.67 23.94 -5.69
N SER A 97 5.35 23.73 -5.85
CA SER A 97 4.44 23.57 -4.72
C SER A 97 4.69 22.31 -3.89
N SER A 98 5.20 21.25 -4.51
CA SER A 98 5.40 19.93 -3.89
C SER A 98 6.67 19.85 -3.05
N PHE A 99 7.65 20.72 -3.31
CA PHE A 99 8.97 20.76 -2.68
C PHE A 99 9.29 22.13 -2.07
N ALA A 100 8.26 22.82 -1.57
CA ALA A 100 8.38 24.15 -0.97
C ALA A 100 9.31 24.21 0.26
N ASP A 101 9.71 23.05 0.81
CA ASP A 101 10.63 22.90 1.93
C ASP A 101 12.11 22.91 1.54
N ILE A 102 12.42 22.84 0.24
CA ILE A 102 13.79 22.83 -0.29
C ILE A 102 14.07 23.94 -1.32
N GLU A 103 13.14 24.90 -1.48
CA GLU A 103 13.35 26.19 -2.18
C GLU A 103 13.74 27.33 -1.22
#